data_AF-A0A482TAI5-F1
#
_entry.id   AF-A0A482TAI5-F1
#
_cell.length_a   1.000
_cell.length_b   1.000
_cell.length_c   1.000
_cell.angle_alpha   90.00
_cell.angle_beta   90.00
_cell.angle_gamma   90.00
#
_symmetry.space_group_name_H-M   'P 1'
#
loop_
_entity.id
_entity.type
_entity.pdbx_description
1 polymer ?
#
loop_
_entity_poly.entity_id
_entity_poly.type
_entity_poly.pdbx_seq_one_letter_code
_entity_poly.pdbx_strand_id
1 'polypeptide(L)' 'MKRVVSTDEAPAAVGAYSQATTNGDLLITAGQLPLTTDGELLDDEPVADQTRQCL' A
#
# COMPACT_ATOMS: atom_id res chain seq x y z
N MET A 1 9.46 -19.74 1.57
CA MET A 1 10.14 -19.18 0.37
C MET A 1 9.68 -17.74 0.21
N LYS A 2 10.57 -16.78 -0.11
CA LYS A 2 10.18 -15.38 -0.32
C LYS A 2 9.29 -15.26 -1.56
N ARG A 3 8.13 -14.63 -1.42
CA ARG A 3 7.24 -14.23 -2.52
C ARG A 3 6.94 -12.74 -2.44
N VAL A 4 6.95 -12.08 -3.60
CA VAL A 4 6.46 -10.70 -3.76
C VAL A 4 4.95 -10.72 -3.94
N VAL A 5 4.26 -9.80 -3.28
CA VAL A 5 2.81 -9.59 -3.42
C VAL A 5 2.59 -8.31 -4.23
N SER A 6 1.71 -8.39 -5.21
CA SER A 6 1.29 -7.29 -6.09
C SER A 6 -0.22 -7.40 -6.33
N THR A 7 -0.92 -6.28 -6.29
CA THR A 7 -2.34 -6.16 -6.63
C THR A 7 -2.61 -4.79 -7.24
N ASP A 8 -3.61 -4.72 -8.12
CA ASP A 8 -4.12 -3.48 -8.70
C ASP A 8 -5.14 -2.80 -7.75
N GLU A 9 -5.49 -3.45 -6.64
CA GLU A 9 -6.40 -2.93 -5.61
C GLU A 9 -5.68 -2.11 -4.52
N ALA A 10 -4.39 -1.85 -4.69
CA ALA A 10 -3.59 -1.00 -3.81
C ALA A 10 -2.69 -0.08 -4.65
N PRO A 11 -2.27 1.08 -4.11
CA PRO A 11 -1.36 1.98 -4.81
C PRO A 11 -0.12 1.26 -5.32
N ALA A 12 0.27 1.56 -6.55
CA ALA A 12 1.47 0.99 -7.14
C ALA A 12 2.73 1.39 -6.35
N ALA A 13 3.71 0.49 -6.26
CA ALA A 13 5.00 0.82 -5.67
C ALA A 13 5.74 1.83 -6.56
N VAL A 14 5.90 3.07 -6.09
CA VAL A 14 6.52 4.18 -6.85
C VAL A 14 8.06 4.07 -6.87
N GLY A 15 8.66 3.27 -5.99
CA GLY A 15 10.11 3.14 -5.84
C GLY A 15 10.59 1.69 -5.78
N ALA A 16 11.84 1.49 -5.36
CA ALA A 16 12.48 0.17 -5.28
C ALA A 16 12.01 -0.64 -4.04
N TYR A 17 10.71 -0.87 -3.93
CA TYR A 17 10.07 -1.69 -2.89
C TYR A 17 8.90 -2.50 -3.48
N SER A 18 8.32 -3.40 -2.67
CA SER A 18 7.11 -4.16 -3.03
C SER A 18 5.97 -3.76 -2.10
N GLN A 19 4.72 -3.81 -2.59
CA GLN A 19 3.53 -3.56 -1.76
C GLN A 19 3.51 -4.45 -0.51
N ALA A 20 3.87 -5.73 -0.67
CA ALA A 20 4.20 -6.62 0.43
C ALA A 20 5.15 -7.75 -0.01
N THR A 21 5.75 -8.42 0.96
CA THR A 21 6.45 -9.70 0.76
C THR A 21 6.05 -10.70 1.83
N THR A 22 6.10 -11.99 1.51
CA THR A 22 5.82 -13.07 2.46
C THR A 22 6.87 -14.16 2.36
N ASN A 23 7.11 -14.86 3.47
CA ASN A 23 7.92 -16.09 3.49
C ASN A 23 7.10 -17.38 3.47
N GLY A 24 5.77 -17.28 3.50
CA GLY A 24 4.81 -18.39 3.62
C GLY A 24 3.99 -18.34 4.92
N ASP A 25 4.60 -17.87 6.02
CA ASP A 25 3.99 -17.86 7.35
C ASP A 25 3.72 -16.43 7.87
N LEU A 26 4.51 -15.47 7.39
CA LEU A 26 4.40 -14.05 7.74
C LEU A 26 4.24 -13.21 6.47
N LEU A 27 3.28 -12.29 6.50
CA LEU A 27 3.13 -11.23 5.50
C LEU A 27 3.67 -9.93 6.09
N ILE A 28 4.57 -9.27 5.37
CA ILE A 28 5.14 -7.96 5.73
C ILE A 28 4.69 -6.97 4.67
N THR A 29 3.86 -6.01 5.07
CA THR A 29 3.34 -4.95 4.20
C THR A 29 4.26 -3.73 4.23
N ALA A 30 4.33 -3.01 3.11
CA ALA A 30 4.86 -1.64 3.12
C ALA A 30 3.88 -0.71 3.85
N GLY A 31 4.40 0.39 4.39
CA GLY A 31 3.54 1.45 4.93
C GLY A 31 2.62 2.01 3.84
N GLN A 32 1.32 2.08 4.11
CA GLN A 32 0.34 2.65 3.21
C GLN A 32 0.18 4.15 3.49
N LEU A 33 0.20 4.94 2.42
CA LEU A 33 -0.15 6.35 2.41
C LEU A 33 -1.61 6.48 1.93
N PRO A 34 -2.26 7.65 2.13
CA PRO A 34 -3.63 7.88 1.65
C PRO A 34 -3.64 8.14 0.13
N LEU A 35 -3.14 7.17 -0.63
CA LEU A 35 -3.14 7.16 -2.09
C LEU A 35 -4.33 6.33 -2.58
N THR A 36 -5.00 6.80 -3.62
CA THR A 36 -5.94 5.98 -4.39
C THR A 36 -5.18 4.92 -5.19
N THR A 37 -5.87 3.90 -5.70
CA THR A 37 -5.27 2.89 -6.58
C THR A 37 -4.70 3.50 -7.86
N ASP A 38 -5.27 4.63 -8.30
CA ASP A 38 -4.80 5.40 -9.46
C ASP A 38 -3.59 6.29 -9.14
N GLY A 39 -3.15 6.33 -7.88
CA GLY A 39 -1.98 7.08 -7.42
C GLY A 39 -2.23 8.54 -7.06
N GLU A 40 -3.48 8.94 -6.89
CA GLU A 40 -3.84 10.27 -6.37
C GLU A 40 -3.63 10.32 -4.86
N LEU A 41 -2.89 11.32 -4.37
CA LEU A 41 -2.64 11.52 -2.95
C LEU A 41 -3.74 12.38 -2.34
N LEU A 42 -4.38 11.90 -1.27
CA LEU A 42 -5.46 12.59 -0.57
C LEU A 42 -4.95 13.40 0.63
N ASP A 43 -3.78 14.04 0.52
CA ASP A 43 -3.13 14.75 1.63
C ASP A 43 -3.84 16.05 2.05
N ASP A 44 -4.73 16.56 1.19
CA ASP A 44 -5.60 17.70 1.48
C ASP A 44 -6.93 17.31 2.16
N GLU A 45 -7.25 16.02 2.27
CA GLU A 45 -8.49 15.54 2.89
C GLU A 45 -8.42 15.48 4.43
N PRO A 46 -9.55 15.45 5.15
CA PRO A 46 -9.55 15.25 6.60
C PRO A 46 -8.78 13.99 7.02
N VAL A 47 -8.09 14.05 8.16
CA VAL A 47 -7.29 12.92 8.69
C VAL A 47 -8.10 11.61 8.81
N ALA A 48 -9.41 11.72 9.05
CA ALA A 48 -10.30 10.56 9.10
C ALA A 48 -10.40 9.84 7.75
N ASP A 49 -10.48 10.59 6.66
CA ASP A 49 -10.58 10.06 5.30
C ASP A 49 -9.23 9.53 4.82
N GLN A 50 -8.14 10.23 5.14
CA GLN A 50 -6.78 9.71 4.93
C GLN A 50 -6.56 8.38 5.66
N THR A 51 -6.98 8.31 6.92
CA THR A 51 -6.88 7.08 7.73
C THR A 51 -7.68 5.96 7.09
N ARG A 52 -8.91 6.25 6.62
CA ARG A 52 -9.75 5.28 5.93
C ARG A 52 -9.10 4.77 4.63
N GLN A 53 -8.43 5.63 3.87
CA GLN A 53 -7.75 5.24 2.64
C GLN A 53 -6.53 4.34 2.87
N CYS A 54 -5.85 4.49 4.01
CA CYS A 54 -4.71 3.65 4.38
C CYS A 54 -5.08 2.22 4.85
N LEU A 55 -6.37 1.96 5.14
CA LEU A 55 -6.87 0.69 5.69
C LEU A 55 -7.36 -0.26 4.60
#